data_AF-A0A8S3YX30-F1
#
_entry.id   AF-A0A8S3YX30-F1
#
_cell.length_a   1.000
_cell.length_b   1.000
_cell.length_c   1.000
_cell.angle_alpha   90.00
_cell.angle_beta   90.00
_cell.angle_gamma   90.00
#
_symmetry.space_group_name_H-M   'P 1'
#
loop_
_entity.id
_entity.type
_entity.pdbx_description
1 polymer ?
#
loop_
_entity_poly.entity_id
_entity_poly.type
_entity_poly.pdbx_seq_one_letter_code
_entity_poly.pdbx_strand_id
1 'polypeptide(L)'
;MAAPVGQCELLLLTGCNSYDDSDLPDAVKMFLNGHYEAVLSSDISRLILVGESDDLASRSDAFGCFIKQNVEHLAVQQETAEELRSLQVLTVAAACLQLFIQNNWLGPPTSTCPLEFCHKSFHNRVKDVETEALDDLATDGETVYSKSRHLIYLYIARCLLVDCRSCFTPIQTWDWWVLRCLMTQQHLLSERSPTLKETVSQLIDDISTREPMMTDESNRDIHIMFHVEVGHALNTYFEYKRAAEHFDSARKISGIQVKLTGAMGKRTRFQESDTAQLVLQVLKENTEEQENGEHIVVKPACLPKNLPLDDDTVLNEVKFADDSVLVSPRLSSIEQVLILGLMESYRRSRAQERLTDEEVLTYISFLLSHTNNWNVSVCALNLRSKLERENRRRVERSMMQLEELVKTALTPDGSPDISCRIPLFYACNVAPVWTVQRDLASLLLSLGCTGSALDVFEKLELWDDVIACYQKLGKREKAESVIREQLAVKETPNLLCYLGDVTRQLEPYQRAWELSGHRNARSMRCMGYIHFQEEKFEQAIECFATSLKINCLQIPVWFTYGCAAMACQKFEVGAKAFRQCVSIDYD
;
A
#
# COMPACT_ATOMS: atom_id res chain seq x y z
N MET A 1 7.99 16.63 -14.02
CA MET A 1 7.12 15.48 -14.35
C MET A 1 6.96 15.37 -15.86
N ALA A 2 6.73 14.17 -16.41
CA ALA A 2 6.32 14.05 -17.81
C ALA A 2 4.98 14.79 -18.00
N ALA A 3 4.82 15.53 -19.10
CA ALA A 3 3.64 16.36 -19.40
C ALA A 3 2.27 15.69 -19.07
N PRO A 4 2.00 14.41 -19.43
CA PRO A 4 0.71 13.78 -19.13
C PRO A 4 0.47 13.53 -17.63
N VAL A 5 1.51 13.16 -16.88
CA VAL A 5 1.35 12.86 -15.44
C VAL A 5 1.03 14.12 -14.65
N GLY A 6 1.70 15.23 -14.96
CA GLY A 6 1.43 16.52 -14.32
C GLY A 6 0.02 17.03 -14.63
N GLN A 7 -0.50 16.79 -15.85
CA GLN A 7 -1.89 17.12 -16.20
C GLN A 7 -2.89 16.30 -15.39
N CYS A 8 -2.66 14.98 -15.23
CA CYS A 8 -3.52 14.16 -14.38
C CYS A 8 -3.49 14.60 -12.91
N GLU A 9 -2.33 14.98 -12.37
CA GLU A 9 -2.22 15.48 -11.00
C GLU A 9 -2.95 16.82 -10.80
N LEU A 10 -2.84 17.72 -11.77
CA LEU A 10 -3.61 18.97 -11.78
C LEU A 10 -5.12 18.67 -11.78
N LEU A 11 -5.58 17.85 -12.73
CA LEU A 11 -6.99 17.47 -12.86
C LEU A 11 -7.52 16.80 -11.58
N LEU A 12 -6.72 15.94 -10.93
CA LEU A 12 -7.08 15.29 -9.68
C LEU A 12 -7.27 16.26 -8.52
N LEU A 13 -6.57 17.40 -8.51
CA LEU A 13 -6.77 18.43 -7.49
C LEU A 13 -7.91 19.36 -7.85
N THR A 14 -7.94 19.88 -9.08
CA THR A 14 -8.86 20.95 -9.49
C THR A 14 -10.23 20.45 -9.93
N GLY A 15 -10.34 19.18 -10.35
CA GLY A 15 -11.54 18.61 -10.96
C GLY A 15 -11.84 19.10 -12.38
N CYS A 16 -11.01 19.96 -12.96
CA CYS A 16 -11.15 20.41 -14.36
C CYS A 16 -9.80 20.75 -15.02
N ASN A 17 -9.75 20.62 -16.34
CA ASN A 17 -8.57 20.92 -17.17
C ASN A 17 -8.40 22.43 -17.48
N SER A 18 -9.28 23.30 -16.97
CA SER A 18 -9.47 24.67 -17.47
C SER A 18 -8.85 25.77 -16.61
N TYR A 19 -8.04 25.45 -15.59
CA TYR A 19 -7.34 26.48 -14.83
C TYR A 19 -6.09 26.93 -15.58
N ASP A 20 -6.04 28.21 -15.94
CA ASP A 20 -4.79 28.85 -16.34
C ASP A 20 -3.83 28.90 -15.14
N ASP A 21 -2.54 28.64 -15.38
CA ASP A 21 -1.51 28.58 -14.32
C ASP A 21 -1.40 29.89 -13.52
N SER A 22 -1.81 31.03 -14.09
CA SER A 22 -1.88 32.32 -13.37
C SER A 22 -2.89 32.32 -12.23
N ASP A 23 -3.97 31.54 -12.34
CA ASP A 23 -5.16 31.65 -11.48
C ASP A 23 -5.19 30.60 -10.37
N LEU A 24 -4.25 29.65 -10.39
CA LEU A 24 -4.11 28.63 -9.36
C LEU A 24 -3.61 29.23 -8.04
N PRO A 25 -4.23 28.88 -6.89
CA PRO A 25 -3.73 29.25 -5.57
C PRO A 25 -2.28 28.81 -5.35
N ASP A 26 -1.51 29.60 -4.61
CA ASP A 26 -0.11 29.29 -4.31
C ASP A 26 0.07 27.92 -3.65
N ALA A 27 -0.86 27.51 -2.78
CA ALA A 27 -0.86 26.19 -2.16
C ALA A 27 -0.94 25.05 -3.20
N VAL A 28 -1.73 25.22 -4.26
CA VAL A 28 -1.86 24.23 -5.35
C VAL A 28 -0.56 24.15 -6.14
N LYS A 29 0.06 25.29 -6.45
CA LYS A 29 1.37 25.35 -7.12
C LYS A 29 2.47 24.70 -6.28
N MET A 30 2.48 24.94 -4.97
CA MET A 30 3.42 24.30 -4.04
C MET A 30 3.21 22.79 -4.02
N PHE A 31 1.96 22.31 -3.98
CA PHE A 31 1.64 20.88 -4.03
C PHE A 31 2.15 20.22 -5.32
N LEU A 32 1.85 20.81 -6.48
CA LEU A 32 2.23 20.25 -7.80
C LEU A 32 3.76 20.22 -7.98
N ASN A 33 4.50 21.07 -7.28
CA ASN A 33 5.96 21.05 -7.30
C ASN A 33 6.58 20.13 -6.23
N GLY A 34 5.76 19.43 -5.43
CA GLY A 34 6.22 18.52 -4.37
C GLY A 34 6.63 19.21 -3.06
N HIS A 35 6.31 20.50 -2.88
CA HIS A 35 6.64 21.27 -1.68
C HIS A 35 5.54 21.15 -0.61
N TYR A 36 5.29 19.93 -0.14
CA TYR A 36 4.14 19.64 0.73
C TYR A 36 4.22 20.32 2.12
N GLU A 37 5.40 20.44 2.73
CA GLU A 37 5.56 21.18 4.00
C GLU A 37 5.26 22.69 3.83
N ALA A 38 5.54 23.25 2.65
CA ALA A 38 5.21 24.64 2.34
C ALA A 38 3.69 24.84 2.23
N VAL A 39 2.95 23.84 1.72
CA VAL A 39 1.47 23.84 1.74
C VAL A 39 0.95 23.93 3.17
N LEU A 40 1.55 23.19 4.11
CA LEU A 40 1.15 23.24 5.53
C LEU A 40 1.46 24.59 6.20
N SER A 41 2.33 25.40 5.60
CA SER A 41 2.66 26.74 6.07
C SER A 41 1.77 27.84 5.46
N SER A 42 0.88 27.49 4.52
CA SER A 42 -0.04 28.42 3.85
C SER A 42 -1.12 28.97 4.78
N ASP A 43 -1.74 30.08 4.38
CA ASP A 43 -2.76 30.76 5.18
C ASP A 43 -3.98 29.88 5.43
N ILE A 44 -4.46 29.13 4.43
CA ILE A 44 -5.57 28.19 4.60
C ILE A 44 -5.22 27.08 5.61
N SER A 45 -3.98 26.57 5.55
CA SER A 45 -3.52 25.54 6.50
C SER A 45 -3.51 26.08 7.93
N ARG A 46 -3.13 27.34 8.13
CA ARG A 46 -3.19 27.98 9.45
C ARG A 46 -4.62 28.10 9.97
N LEU A 47 -5.59 28.43 9.12
CA LEU A 47 -7.01 28.47 9.54
C LEU A 47 -7.50 27.09 10.00
N ILE A 48 -7.04 26.02 9.37
CA ILE A 48 -7.42 24.64 9.71
C ILE A 48 -6.67 24.13 10.96
N LEU A 49 -5.34 24.24 10.96
CA LEU A 49 -4.46 23.58 11.95
C LEU A 49 -4.15 24.44 13.18
N VAL A 50 -4.30 25.77 13.09
CA VAL A 50 -4.06 26.72 14.19
C VAL A 50 -5.37 27.36 14.66
N GLY A 51 -6.29 27.68 13.76
CA GLY A 51 -7.55 28.37 14.06
C GLY A 51 -7.41 29.89 14.16
N GLU A 52 -8.54 30.61 14.14
CA GLU A 52 -8.58 32.08 14.12
C GLU A 52 -8.51 32.74 15.52
N SER A 53 -8.80 31.99 16.58
CA SER A 53 -8.78 32.49 17.95
C SER A 53 -8.30 31.44 18.95
N ASP A 54 -7.48 31.87 19.92
CA ASP A 54 -6.95 31.01 20.99
C ASP A 54 -8.08 30.41 21.88
N ASP A 55 -9.27 31.02 21.86
CA ASP A 55 -10.42 30.62 22.69
C ASP A 55 -11.04 29.27 22.28
N LEU A 56 -11.02 28.89 20.99
CA LEU A 56 -11.55 27.60 20.52
C LEU A 56 -10.64 26.42 20.90
N ALA A 57 -9.32 26.62 20.88
CA ALA A 57 -8.35 25.61 21.29
C ALA A 57 -8.45 25.23 22.78
N SER A 58 -9.01 26.12 23.61
CA SER A 58 -9.23 25.87 25.04
C SER A 58 -10.45 24.98 25.34
N ARG A 59 -11.32 24.71 24.35
CA ARG A 59 -12.59 24.00 24.53
C ARG A 59 -12.60 22.54 24.06
N SER A 60 -11.63 22.13 23.23
CA SER A 60 -11.56 20.77 22.67
C SER A 60 -10.28 20.08 23.12
N ASP A 61 -10.40 19.09 24.00
CA ASP A 61 -9.26 18.29 24.48
C ASP A 61 -8.70 17.35 23.39
N ALA A 62 -9.53 16.98 22.40
CA ALA A 62 -9.22 16.04 21.32
C ALA A 62 -8.82 16.75 20.02
N PHE A 63 -7.75 16.27 19.38
CA PHE A 63 -7.13 16.89 18.22
C PHE A 63 -8.01 16.81 16.95
N GLY A 64 -8.63 15.66 16.68
CA GLY A 64 -9.52 15.49 15.54
C GLY A 64 -10.76 16.38 15.63
N CYS A 65 -11.35 16.50 16.82
CA CYS A 65 -12.47 17.40 17.09
C CYS A 65 -12.08 18.88 16.86
N PHE A 66 -10.87 19.26 17.27
CA PHE A 66 -10.36 20.63 17.04
C PHE A 66 -10.26 20.94 15.54
N ILE A 67 -9.67 20.04 14.74
CA ILE A 67 -9.58 20.21 13.28
C ILE A 67 -10.98 20.31 12.68
N LYS A 68 -11.89 19.41 13.05
CA LYS A 68 -13.25 19.38 12.52
C LYS A 68 -14.00 20.69 12.78
N GLN A 69 -13.91 21.22 14.00
CA GLN A 69 -14.56 22.49 14.37
C GLN A 69 -14.03 23.67 13.54
N ASN A 70 -12.70 23.74 13.32
CA ASN A 70 -12.11 24.80 12.50
C ASN A 70 -12.59 24.71 11.04
N VAL A 71 -12.70 23.49 10.50
CA VAL A 71 -13.18 23.25 9.14
C VAL A 71 -14.67 23.60 9.00
N GLU A 72 -15.50 23.21 9.98
CA GLU A 72 -16.93 23.56 10.01
C GLU A 72 -17.12 25.08 10.07
N HIS A 73 -16.31 25.80 10.87
CA HIS A 73 -16.34 27.26 10.91
C HIS A 73 -15.95 27.87 9.55
N LEU A 74 -14.87 27.37 8.95
CA LEU A 74 -14.38 27.80 7.65
C LEU A 74 -15.39 27.53 6.52
N ALA A 75 -16.18 26.46 6.61
CA ALA A 75 -17.23 26.14 5.65
C ALA A 75 -18.39 27.19 5.66
N VAL A 76 -18.65 27.83 6.80
CA VAL A 76 -19.75 28.82 6.94
C VAL A 76 -19.34 30.24 6.53
N GLN A 77 -18.04 30.53 6.45
CA GLN A 77 -17.55 31.86 6.05
C GLN A 77 -17.95 32.20 4.60
N GLN A 78 -18.40 33.43 4.35
CA GLN A 78 -18.91 33.87 3.03
C GLN A 78 -17.89 34.66 2.19
N GLU A 79 -16.70 34.93 2.71
CA GLU A 79 -15.74 35.85 2.06
C GLU A 79 -15.05 35.27 0.81
N THR A 80 -14.92 33.94 0.73
CA THR A 80 -14.28 33.23 -0.40
C THR A 80 -15.28 32.37 -1.16
N ALA A 81 -15.09 32.21 -2.47
CA ALA A 81 -15.90 31.28 -3.28
C ALA A 81 -15.78 29.84 -2.73
N GLU A 82 -16.90 29.15 -2.57
CA GLU A 82 -16.98 27.81 -1.96
C GLU A 82 -16.09 26.78 -2.68
N GLU A 83 -16.02 26.84 -4.01
CA GLU A 83 -15.17 25.97 -4.84
C GLU A 83 -13.68 26.17 -4.55
N LEU A 84 -13.22 27.43 -4.52
CA LEU A 84 -11.82 27.77 -4.25
C LEU A 84 -11.42 27.31 -2.84
N ARG A 85 -12.31 27.52 -1.87
CA ARG A 85 -12.09 27.11 -0.49
C ARG A 85 -12.00 25.59 -0.38
N SER A 86 -12.92 24.87 -1.01
CA SER A 86 -12.90 23.41 -1.10
C SER A 86 -11.58 22.91 -1.71
N LEU A 87 -11.09 23.57 -2.77
CA LEU A 87 -9.85 23.21 -3.44
C LEU A 87 -8.65 23.41 -2.52
N GLN A 88 -8.60 24.52 -1.79
CA GLN A 88 -7.54 24.79 -0.85
C GLN A 88 -7.53 23.80 0.33
N VAL A 89 -8.70 23.45 0.90
CA VAL A 89 -8.80 22.43 1.95
C VAL A 89 -8.38 21.05 1.42
N LEU A 90 -8.84 20.66 0.22
CA LEU A 90 -8.43 19.43 -0.44
C LEU A 90 -6.91 19.37 -0.62
N THR A 91 -6.30 20.49 -1.02
CA THR A 91 -4.86 20.60 -1.24
C THR A 91 -4.08 20.39 0.06
N VAL A 92 -4.54 20.96 1.19
CA VAL A 92 -3.94 20.71 2.52
C VAL A 92 -4.08 19.24 2.91
N ALA A 93 -5.27 18.65 2.73
CA ALA A 93 -5.52 17.26 3.07
C ALA A 93 -4.67 16.29 2.22
N ALA A 94 -4.59 16.54 0.92
CA ALA A 94 -3.73 15.81 0.00
C ALA A 94 -2.26 15.97 0.38
N ALA A 95 -1.80 17.18 0.74
CA ALA A 95 -0.41 17.41 1.18
C ALA A 95 -0.06 16.59 2.43
N CYS A 96 -0.95 16.54 3.42
CA CYS A 96 -0.79 15.68 4.59
C CYS A 96 -0.68 14.19 4.18
N LEU A 97 -1.53 13.71 3.28
CA LEU A 97 -1.46 12.34 2.80
C LEU A 97 -0.13 12.05 2.08
N GLN A 98 0.34 12.97 1.23
CA GLN A 98 1.62 12.83 0.53
C GLN A 98 2.82 12.88 1.47
N LEU A 99 2.80 13.74 2.51
CA LEU A 99 3.83 13.79 3.55
C LEU A 99 3.89 12.47 4.33
N PHE A 100 2.74 11.89 4.64
CA PHE A 100 2.70 10.58 5.27
C PHE A 100 3.33 9.49 4.39
N ILE A 101 3.01 9.48 3.08
CA ILE A 101 3.57 8.55 2.10
C ILE A 101 5.08 8.75 1.93
N GLN A 102 5.54 9.99 1.82
CA GLN A 102 6.96 10.35 1.73
C GLN A 102 7.75 9.74 2.89
N ASN A 103 7.22 9.80 4.10
CA ASN A 103 7.91 9.32 5.30
C ASN A 103 7.92 7.80 5.48
N ASN A 104 7.05 7.07 4.79
CA ASN A 104 6.76 5.66 5.09
C ASN A 104 6.88 4.71 3.88
N TRP A 105 6.87 5.24 2.65
CA TRP A 105 7.02 4.47 1.40
C TRP A 105 8.21 4.93 0.56
N LEU A 106 8.34 6.23 0.31
CA LEU A 106 9.18 6.72 -0.79
C LEU A 106 10.52 7.30 -0.35
N GLY A 107 10.57 7.99 0.79
CA GLY A 107 11.66 8.88 1.15
C GLY A 107 11.83 10.07 0.20
N PRO A 108 12.81 10.96 0.45
CA PRO A 108 13.54 11.07 1.72
C PRO A 108 12.57 11.51 2.84
N PRO A 109 12.76 11.01 4.08
CA PRO A 109 11.90 11.37 5.20
C PRO A 109 12.01 12.86 5.52
N THR A 110 10.90 13.46 5.96
CA THR A 110 10.88 14.85 6.43
C THR A 110 11.51 14.95 7.80
N SER A 111 12.04 16.14 8.13
CA SER A 111 12.62 16.40 9.45
C SER A 111 11.64 17.05 10.43
N THR A 112 10.60 17.71 9.93
CA THR A 112 9.66 18.51 10.73
C THR A 112 8.60 17.64 11.39
N CYS A 113 8.34 17.87 12.68
CA CYS A 113 7.23 17.22 13.36
C CYS A 113 5.88 17.80 12.88
N PRO A 114 4.85 16.96 12.56
CA PRO A 114 3.54 17.43 12.10
C PRO A 114 2.90 18.49 13.00
N LEU A 115 3.08 18.35 14.32
CA LEU A 115 2.45 19.25 15.29
C LEU A 115 3.09 20.65 15.28
N GLU A 116 4.27 20.84 14.71
CA GLU A 116 4.86 22.18 14.55
C GLU A 116 4.02 23.09 13.63
N PHE A 117 3.26 22.49 12.70
CA PHE A 117 2.29 23.20 11.85
C PHE A 117 0.95 23.47 12.55
N CYS A 118 0.71 22.86 13.71
CA CYS A 118 -0.55 22.95 14.44
C CYS A 118 -0.51 24.00 15.55
N HIS A 119 -1.68 24.24 16.16
CA HIS A 119 -1.82 25.12 17.31
C HIS A 119 -0.87 24.72 18.45
N LYS A 120 -0.29 25.73 19.12
CA LYS A 120 0.76 25.56 20.14
C LYS A 120 0.35 24.68 21.32
N SER A 121 -0.96 24.57 21.60
CA SER A 121 -1.50 23.68 22.64
C SER A 121 -1.15 22.20 22.42
N PHE A 122 -0.90 21.79 21.17
CA PHE A 122 -0.60 20.40 20.82
C PHE A 122 0.90 20.09 20.74
N HIS A 123 1.79 21.08 20.67
CA HIS A 123 3.23 20.87 20.43
C HIS A 123 3.88 19.90 21.42
N ASN A 124 3.44 19.91 22.68
CA ASN A 124 3.96 19.03 23.73
C ASN A 124 3.12 17.76 23.96
N ARG A 125 2.05 17.55 23.17
CA ARG A 125 1.08 16.45 23.31
C ARG A 125 1.23 15.37 22.24
N VAL A 126 2.43 15.24 21.64
CA VAL A 126 2.69 14.30 20.53
C VAL A 126 2.15 12.89 20.84
N LYS A 127 2.47 12.33 22.00
CA LYS A 127 2.03 10.97 22.39
C LYS A 127 0.53 10.85 22.57
N ASP A 128 -0.13 11.90 23.06
CA ASP A 128 -1.58 11.90 23.27
C ASP A 128 -2.29 11.90 21.91
N VAL A 129 -1.85 12.79 21.00
CA VAL A 129 -2.39 12.89 19.64
C VAL A 129 -2.10 11.64 18.81
N GLU A 130 -0.92 11.03 18.97
CA GLU A 130 -0.60 9.74 18.35
C GLU A 130 -1.48 8.62 18.88
N THR A 131 -1.79 8.61 20.18
CA THR A 131 -2.69 7.60 20.77
C THR A 131 -4.12 7.78 20.25
N GLU A 132 -4.61 9.02 20.20
CA GLU A 132 -5.89 9.37 19.59
C GLU A 132 -5.94 8.92 18.11
N ALA A 133 -4.91 9.23 17.33
CA ALA A 133 -4.80 8.81 15.94
C ALA A 133 -4.81 7.29 15.76
N LEU A 134 -4.10 6.54 16.61
CA LEU A 134 -4.10 5.08 16.58
C LEU A 134 -5.48 4.49 16.84
N ASP A 135 -6.22 5.06 17.79
CA ASP A 135 -7.56 4.61 18.16
C ASP A 135 -8.59 4.94 17.08
N ASP A 136 -8.53 6.15 16.51
CA ASP A 136 -9.49 6.62 15.49
C ASP A 136 -9.25 5.99 14.11
N LEU A 137 -8.00 5.63 13.79
CA LEU A 137 -7.64 4.93 12.55
C LEU A 137 -7.83 3.41 12.67
N ALA A 138 -8.01 2.86 13.87
CA ALA A 138 -8.34 1.45 14.07
C ALA A 138 -9.78 1.17 13.59
N THR A 139 -10.01 0.02 12.97
CA THR A 139 -11.33 -0.34 12.41
C THR A 139 -11.54 -1.84 12.50
N ASP A 140 -12.77 -2.28 12.77
CA ASP A 140 -13.15 -3.70 12.89
C ASP A 140 -12.29 -4.49 13.89
N GLY A 141 -11.84 -3.84 14.97
CA GLY A 141 -10.99 -4.47 15.99
C GLY A 141 -9.54 -4.65 15.59
N GLU A 142 -9.15 -4.21 14.39
CA GLU A 142 -7.79 -4.27 13.88
C GLU A 142 -6.99 -3.04 14.29
N THR A 143 -5.76 -3.26 14.75
CA THR A 143 -4.87 -2.20 15.21
C THR A 143 -4.01 -1.66 14.08
N VAL A 144 -3.67 -0.38 14.20
CA VAL A 144 -2.79 0.36 13.29
C VAL A 144 -1.31 0.12 13.63
N TYR A 145 -0.46 0.01 12.60
CA TYR A 145 0.98 -0.12 12.78
C TYR A 145 1.62 1.14 13.42
N SER A 146 2.01 1.00 14.68
CA SER A 146 2.45 2.10 15.55
C SER A 146 3.86 2.64 15.27
N LYS A 147 4.68 1.94 14.48
CA LYS A 147 6.03 2.39 14.10
C LYS A 147 6.09 3.18 12.79
N SER A 148 4.93 3.47 12.20
CA SER A 148 4.85 4.42 11.10
C SER A 148 5.36 5.80 11.56
N ARG A 149 6.12 6.48 10.70
CA ARG A 149 6.64 7.82 10.98
C ARG A 149 5.53 8.83 10.79
N HIS A 150 5.39 9.75 11.74
CA HIS A 150 4.48 10.90 11.62
C HIS A 150 3.03 10.51 11.28
N LEU A 151 2.46 9.55 12.01
CA LEU A 151 1.07 9.09 11.83
C LEU A 151 0.04 10.23 11.82
N ILE A 152 0.34 11.32 12.53
CA ILE A 152 -0.49 12.53 12.62
C ILE A 152 -0.79 13.11 11.23
N TYR A 153 0.11 13.02 10.25
CA TYR A 153 -0.18 13.46 8.88
C TYR A 153 -1.35 12.68 8.26
N LEU A 154 -1.37 11.34 8.40
CA LEU A 154 -2.48 10.53 7.92
C LEU A 154 -3.77 10.85 8.70
N TYR A 155 -3.66 11.07 10.02
CA TYR A 155 -4.82 11.41 10.84
C TYR A 155 -5.47 12.73 10.40
N ILE A 156 -4.67 13.79 10.19
CA ILE A 156 -5.16 15.06 9.63
C ILE A 156 -5.82 14.83 8.27
N ALA A 157 -5.17 14.08 7.36
CA ALA A 157 -5.72 13.80 6.04
C ALA A 157 -7.08 13.08 6.13
N ARG A 158 -7.22 12.09 7.03
CA ARG A 158 -8.49 11.40 7.27
C ARG A 158 -9.56 12.33 7.84
N CYS A 159 -9.24 13.17 8.81
CA CYS A 159 -10.19 14.12 9.38
C CYS A 159 -10.73 15.08 8.31
N LEU A 160 -9.84 15.59 7.45
CA LEU A 160 -10.22 16.51 6.38
C LEU A 160 -10.99 15.82 5.25
N LEU A 161 -10.48 14.71 4.73
CA LEU A 161 -11.06 14.03 3.56
C LEU A 161 -12.36 13.29 3.90
N VAL A 162 -12.40 12.62 5.05
CA VAL A 162 -13.47 11.70 5.45
C VAL A 162 -14.44 12.39 6.40
N ASP A 163 -13.96 12.87 7.55
CA ASP A 163 -14.86 13.33 8.63
C ASP A 163 -15.49 14.70 8.33
N CYS A 164 -14.82 15.54 7.54
CA CYS A 164 -15.29 16.83 7.08
C CYS A 164 -15.87 16.80 5.66
N ARG A 165 -16.06 15.60 5.07
CA ARG A 165 -16.52 15.44 3.69
C ARG A 165 -17.82 16.18 3.38
N SER A 166 -18.74 16.22 4.35
CA SER A 166 -20.05 16.87 4.22
C SER A 166 -19.98 18.40 4.12
N CYS A 167 -18.86 19.01 4.51
CA CYS A 167 -18.65 20.45 4.46
C CYS A 167 -18.32 20.95 3.04
N PHE A 168 -17.92 20.06 2.13
CA PHE A 168 -17.43 20.44 0.80
C PHE A 168 -18.10 19.59 -0.28
N THR A 169 -19.08 20.14 -0.99
CA THR A 169 -19.81 19.42 -2.04
C THR A 169 -19.28 19.54 -3.49
N PRO A 170 -18.50 20.57 -3.91
CA PRO A 170 -18.36 20.85 -5.35
C PRO A 170 -17.27 20.07 -6.11
N ILE A 171 -16.28 19.45 -5.45
CA ILE A 171 -15.11 18.89 -6.18
C ILE A 171 -15.33 17.42 -6.60
N GLN A 172 -15.35 17.19 -7.91
CA GLN A 172 -15.60 15.86 -8.51
C GLN A 172 -14.56 14.80 -8.11
N THR A 173 -13.32 15.19 -7.84
CA THR A 173 -12.20 14.27 -7.53
C THR A 173 -12.00 14.03 -6.03
N TRP A 174 -12.77 14.70 -5.16
CA TRP A 174 -12.62 14.58 -3.71
C TRP A 174 -12.70 13.13 -3.23
N ASP A 175 -13.68 12.38 -3.74
CA ASP A 175 -13.92 11.00 -3.32
C ASP A 175 -12.82 10.04 -3.80
N TRP A 176 -12.06 10.42 -4.82
CA TRP A 176 -10.85 9.70 -5.21
C TRP A 176 -9.71 9.93 -4.19
N TRP A 177 -9.58 11.13 -3.65
CA TRP A 177 -8.66 11.37 -2.53
C TRP A 177 -9.10 10.64 -1.25
N VAL A 178 -10.40 10.55 -0.99
CA VAL A 178 -10.95 9.71 0.08
C VAL A 178 -10.55 8.24 -0.14
N LEU A 179 -10.76 7.70 -1.35
CA LEU A 179 -10.35 6.34 -1.72
C LEU A 179 -8.86 6.10 -1.41
N ARG A 180 -7.98 7.04 -1.81
CA ARG A 180 -6.53 6.96 -1.55
C ARG A 180 -6.21 7.00 -0.05
N CYS A 181 -6.89 7.84 0.72
CA CYS A 181 -6.72 7.93 2.17
C CYS A 181 -7.13 6.63 2.86
N LEU A 182 -8.29 6.06 2.52
CA LEU A 182 -8.80 4.82 3.11
C LEU A 182 -7.95 3.61 2.73
N MET A 183 -7.45 3.54 1.48
CA MET A 183 -6.51 2.49 1.09
C MET A 183 -5.17 2.62 1.84
N THR A 184 -4.70 3.85 2.07
CA THR A 184 -3.51 4.08 2.91
C THR A 184 -3.75 3.61 4.34
N GLN A 185 -4.89 3.95 4.94
CA GLN A 185 -5.29 3.45 6.26
C GLN A 185 -5.34 1.91 6.29
N GLN A 186 -5.95 1.27 5.29
CA GLN A 186 -6.01 -0.18 5.18
C GLN A 186 -4.60 -0.83 5.15
N HIS A 187 -3.60 -0.19 4.55
CA HIS A 187 -2.23 -0.72 4.57
C HIS A 187 -1.53 -0.65 5.94
N LEU A 188 -2.04 0.14 6.88
CA LEU A 188 -1.53 0.16 8.26
C LEU A 188 -2.22 -0.84 9.19
N LEU A 189 -3.43 -1.28 8.84
CA LEU A 189 -4.17 -2.23 9.66
C LEU A 189 -3.50 -3.62 9.62
N SER A 190 -3.61 -4.33 10.74
CA SER A 190 -3.02 -5.67 10.89
C SER A 190 -3.65 -6.70 9.96
N GLU A 191 -4.96 -6.60 9.75
CA GLU A 191 -5.75 -7.40 8.81
C GLU A 191 -6.68 -6.50 7.99
N ARG A 192 -7.38 -7.08 7.01
CA ARG A 192 -8.35 -6.36 6.16
C ARG A 192 -9.60 -6.01 6.93
N SER A 193 -10.12 -4.80 6.74
CA SER A 193 -11.33 -4.28 7.38
C SER A 193 -12.54 -4.45 6.45
N PRO A 194 -13.58 -5.21 6.85
CA PRO A 194 -14.87 -5.25 6.16
C PRO A 194 -15.53 -3.88 6.00
N THR A 195 -15.45 -3.01 7.02
CA THR A 195 -16.07 -1.67 7.00
C THR A 195 -15.39 -0.76 5.96
N LEU A 196 -14.05 -0.78 5.90
CA LEU A 196 -13.30 -0.06 4.87
C LEU A 196 -13.58 -0.64 3.48
N LYS A 197 -13.69 -1.98 3.34
CA LYS A 197 -14.05 -2.64 2.08
C LYS A 197 -15.37 -2.12 1.51
N GLU A 198 -16.41 -2.06 2.33
CA GLU A 198 -17.74 -1.61 1.89
C GLU A 198 -17.70 -0.15 1.43
N THR A 199 -17.08 0.71 2.23
CA THR A 199 -16.92 2.14 1.91
C THR A 199 -16.11 2.33 0.62
N VAL A 200 -14.99 1.62 0.47
CA VAL A 200 -14.14 1.68 -0.74
C VAL A 200 -14.90 1.19 -1.97
N SER A 201 -15.66 0.10 -1.87
CA SER A 201 -16.47 -0.40 -2.97
C SER A 201 -17.52 0.62 -3.41
N GLN A 202 -18.21 1.26 -2.46
CA GLN A 202 -19.20 2.29 -2.77
C GLN A 202 -18.54 3.50 -3.46
N LEU A 203 -17.40 3.97 -2.97
CA LEU A 203 -16.65 5.07 -3.58
C LEU A 203 -16.22 4.73 -5.01
N ILE A 204 -15.78 3.50 -5.27
CA ILE A 204 -15.40 3.04 -6.61
C ILE A 204 -16.59 3.16 -7.57
N ASP A 205 -17.76 2.67 -7.15
CA ASP A 205 -18.97 2.70 -7.98
C ASP A 205 -19.45 4.15 -8.20
N ASP A 206 -19.41 5.00 -7.17
CA ASP A 206 -19.78 6.42 -7.23
C ASP A 206 -18.83 7.24 -8.10
N ILE A 207 -17.52 6.96 -8.09
CA ILE A 207 -16.53 7.66 -8.91
C ILE A 207 -16.64 7.21 -10.37
N SER A 208 -16.91 5.93 -10.62
CA SER A 208 -17.03 5.35 -11.96
C SER A 208 -18.19 5.94 -12.77
N THR A 209 -19.19 6.53 -12.10
CA THR A 209 -20.39 7.12 -12.73
C THR A 209 -20.32 8.64 -12.90
N ARG A 210 -19.19 9.29 -12.57
CA ARG A 210 -19.06 10.76 -12.62
C ARG A 210 -18.82 11.28 -14.03
N GLU A 211 -19.75 12.10 -14.49
CA GLU A 211 -19.62 12.87 -15.73
C GLU A 211 -19.20 14.32 -15.45
N PRO A 212 -18.34 14.95 -16.29
CA PRO A 212 -17.71 14.38 -17.48
C PRO A 212 -16.39 13.64 -17.20
N MET A 213 -15.91 13.60 -15.95
CA MET A 213 -14.58 13.06 -15.61
C MET A 213 -14.31 11.67 -16.19
N MET A 214 -15.28 10.75 -16.10
CA MET A 214 -15.16 9.37 -16.61
C MET A 214 -15.67 9.16 -18.04
N THR A 215 -16.28 10.18 -18.67
CA THR A 215 -16.85 10.06 -20.03
C THR A 215 -16.11 10.84 -21.10
N ASP A 216 -15.35 11.87 -20.72
CA ASP A 216 -14.57 12.69 -21.64
C ASP A 216 -13.33 11.93 -22.15
N GLU A 217 -13.31 11.62 -23.45
CA GLU A 217 -12.21 10.90 -24.11
C GLU A 217 -10.88 11.67 -24.07
N SER A 218 -10.90 13.00 -23.88
CA SER A 218 -9.68 13.79 -23.71
C SER A 218 -8.92 13.45 -22.42
N ASN A 219 -9.61 12.83 -21.45
CA ASN A 219 -9.06 12.39 -20.17
C ASN A 219 -8.58 10.93 -20.17
N ARG A 220 -8.22 10.38 -21.34
CA ARG A 220 -7.74 8.98 -21.50
C ARG A 220 -6.78 8.52 -20.39
N ASP A 221 -5.79 9.33 -20.07
CA ASP A 221 -4.72 8.99 -19.13
C ASP A 221 -5.22 8.92 -17.67
N ILE A 222 -6.19 9.76 -17.29
CA ILE A 222 -6.80 9.70 -15.95
C ILE A 222 -7.69 8.44 -15.81
N HIS A 223 -8.38 8.03 -16.88
CA HIS A 223 -9.19 6.81 -16.86
C HIS A 223 -8.33 5.57 -16.65
N ILE A 224 -7.20 5.48 -17.38
CA ILE A 224 -6.24 4.38 -17.21
C ILE A 224 -5.75 4.34 -15.76
N MET A 225 -5.36 5.49 -15.21
CA MET A 225 -4.88 5.59 -13.84
C MET A 225 -5.96 5.18 -12.82
N PHE A 226 -7.20 5.63 -13.00
CA PHE A 226 -8.34 5.24 -12.16
C PHE A 226 -8.53 3.72 -12.14
N HIS A 227 -8.67 3.11 -13.32
CA HIS A 227 -8.91 1.68 -13.42
C HIS A 227 -7.77 0.86 -12.82
N VAL A 228 -6.51 1.29 -12.95
CA VAL A 228 -5.37 0.60 -12.33
C VAL A 228 -5.40 0.74 -10.80
N GLU A 229 -5.61 1.94 -10.27
CA GLU A 229 -5.75 2.16 -8.81
C GLU A 229 -6.88 1.31 -8.21
N VAL A 230 -8.04 1.31 -8.86
CA VAL A 230 -9.20 0.52 -8.47
C VAL A 230 -8.91 -0.99 -8.54
N GLY A 231 -8.25 -1.45 -9.61
CA GLY A 231 -7.85 -2.85 -9.74
C GLY A 231 -6.97 -3.31 -8.57
N HIS A 232 -6.06 -2.46 -8.10
CA HIS A 232 -5.24 -2.74 -6.91
C HIS A 232 -6.04 -2.72 -5.60
N ALA A 233 -6.97 -1.78 -5.44
CA ALA A 233 -7.87 -1.72 -4.29
C ALA A 233 -8.74 -2.98 -4.18
N LEU A 234 -9.36 -3.41 -5.28
CA LEU A 234 -10.19 -4.62 -5.34
C LEU A 234 -9.37 -5.89 -5.09
N ASN A 235 -8.17 -5.99 -5.65
CA ASN A 235 -7.23 -7.09 -5.35
C ASN A 235 -6.85 -7.16 -3.87
N THR A 236 -6.82 -6.01 -3.16
CA THR A 236 -6.58 -5.98 -1.71
C THR A 236 -7.71 -6.67 -0.95
N TYR A 237 -8.95 -6.60 -1.44
CA TYR A 237 -10.14 -7.19 -0.80
C TYR A 237 -10.63 -8.50 -1.41
N PHE A 238 -9.75 -9.21 -2.14
CA PHE A 238 -10.00 -10.51 -2.79
C PHE A 238 -11.03 -10.45 -3.94
N GLU A 239 -11.31 -9.27 -4.50
CA GLU A 239 -12.26 -9.10 -5.60
C GLU A 239 -11.58 -9.22 -6.98
N TYR A 240 -10.90 -10.35 -7.19
CA TYR A 240 -10.03 -10.59 -8.35
C TYR A 240 -10.74 -10.44 -9.70
N LYS A 241 -12.00 -10.87 -9.78
CA LYS A 241 -12.79 -10.76 -11.01
C LYS A 241 -13.07 -9.30 -11.39
N ARG A 242 -13.61 -8.50 -10.45
CA ARG A 242 -13.85 -7.07 -10.69
C ARG A 242 -12.52 -6.36 -10.98
N ALA A 243 -11.46 -6.68 -10.25
CA ALA A 243 -10.14 -6.12 -10.50
C ALA A 243 -9.66 -6.39 -11.95
N ALA A 244 -9.80 -7.62 -12.44
CA ALA A 244 -9.47 -7.98 -13.82
C ALA A 244 -10.29 -7.18 -14.84
N GLU A 245 -11.59 -6.96 -14.60
CA GLU A 245 -12.46 -6.14 -15.46
C GLU A 245 -11.97 -4.68 -15.55
N HIS A 246 -11.49 -4.09 -14.44
CA HIS A 246 -10.88 -2.75 -14.45
C HIS A 246 -9.56 -2.73 -15.23
N PHE A 247 -8.65 -3.70 -15.01
CA PHE A 247 -7.40 -3.78 -15.78
C PHE A 247 -7.64 -3.98 -17.28
N ASP A 248 -8.62 -4.79 -17.65
CA ASP A 248 -9.02 -4.98 -19.05
C ASP A 248 -9.64 -3.71 -19.67
N SER A 249 -10.38 -2.93 -18.88
CA SER A 249 -10.92 -1.63 -19.31
C SER A 249 -9.79 -0.63 -19.56
N ALA A 250 -8.83 -0.53 -18.63
CA ALA A 250 -7.62 0.27 -18.81
C ALA A 250 -6.82 -0.17 -20.05
N ARG A 251 -6.69 -1.49 -20.29
CA ARG A 251 -6.05 -2.05 -21.48
C ARG A 251 -6.74 -1.56 -22.76
N LYS A 252 -8.07 -1.65 -22.85
CA LYS A 252 -8.85 -1.19 -24.00
C LYS A 252 -8.68 0.31 -24.25
N ILE A 253 -8.78 1.14 -23.20
CA ILE A 253 -8.60 2.60 -23.28
C ILE A 253 -7.17 2.94 -23.75
N SER A 254 -6.17 2.18 -23.28
CA SER A 254 -4.79 2.40 -23.67
C SER A 254 -4.48 1.99 -25.12
N GLY A 255 -5.25 1.06 -25.71
CA GLY A 255 -4.93 0.44 -27.00
C GLY A 255 -3.63 -0.40 -26.97
N ILE A 256 -3.17 -0.80 -25.77
CA ILE A 256 -1.99 -1.66 -25.61
C ILE A 256 -2.41 -3.12 -25.58
N GLN A 257 -1.69 -3.95 -26.33
CA GLN A 257 -1.77 -5.41 -26.22
C GLN A 257 -0.44 -5.95 -25.69
N VAL A 258 -0.51 -6.76 -24.64
CA VAL A 258 0.65 -7.42 -24.05
C VAL A 258 0.55 -8.92 -24.31
N LYS A 259 1.59 -9.51 -24.91
CA LYS A 259 1.64 -10.93 -25.27
C LYS A 259 2.94 -11.56 -24.79
N LEU A 260 2.84 -12.70 -24.12
CA LEU A 260 3.99 -13.56 -23.83
C LEU A 260 4.27 -14.43 -25.07
N THR A 261 5.49 -14.36 -25.57
CA THR A 261 5.98 -15.08 -26.75
C THR A 261 7.31 -15.76 -26.44
N GLY A 262 7.87 -16.49 -27.42
CA GLY A 262 9.15 -17.16 -27.28
C GLY A 262 10.13 -16.74 -28.37
N ALA A 263 11.40 -16.53 -27.99
CA ALA A 263 12.51 -16.29 -28.91
C ALA A 263 13.75 -17.09 -28.51
N MET A 264 14.62 -17.37 -29.47
CA MET A 264 15.85 -18.11 -29.21
C MET A 264 16.86 -17.22 -28.47
N GLY A 265 17.42 -17.72 -27.36
CA GLY A 265 18.42 -17.01 -26.59
C GLY A 265 19.14 -17.88 -25.55
N LYS A 266 20.05 -17.26 -24.80
CA LYS A 266 20.89 -17.88 -23.77
C LYS A 266 20.70 -17.21 -22.42
N ARG A 267 20.77 -18.03 -21.36
CA ARG A 267 20.73 -17.56 -19.96
C ARG A 267 22.07 -17.71 -19.25
N THR A 268 23.03 -18.42 -19.84
CA THR A 268 24.33 -18.67 -19.21
C THR A 268 25.47 -18.36 -20.18
N ARG A 269 26.63 -17.98 -19.62
CA ARG A 269 27.83 -17.59 -20.38
C ARG A 269 28.41 -18.74 -21.21
N PHE A 270 28.28 -19.97 -20.72
CA PHE A 270 28.88 -21.18 -21.31
C PHE A 270 27.91 -22.02 -22.14
N GLN A 271 26.69 -21.53 -22.41
CA GLN A 271 25.71 -22.23 -23.23
C GLN A 271 26.12 -22.18 -24.72
N GLU A 272 26.23 -23.34 -25.37
CA GLU A 272 26.63 -23.44 -26.77
C GLU A 272 25.48 -23.11 -27.74
N SER A 273 24.32 -23.76 -27.58
CA SER A 273 23.14 -23.58 -28.43
C SER A 273 22.09 -22.68 -27.81
N ASP A 274 21.45 -21.83 -28.61
CA ASP A 274 20.29 -21.07 -28.15
C ASP A 274 19.11 -21.99 -27.80
N THR A 275 18.31 -21.59 -26.83
CA THR A 275 17.06 -22.27 -26.45
C THR A 275 15.90 -21.29 -26.44
N ALA A 276 14.67 -21.77 -26.54
CA ALA A 276 13.49 -20.90 -26.46
C ALA A 276 13.41 -20.22 -25.07
N GLN A 277 13.32 -18.90 -25.07
CA GLN A 277 13.22 -18.03 -23.90
C GLN A 277 11.96 -17.17 -24.02
N LEU A 278 11.30 -16.90 -22.89
CA LEU A 278 10.12 -16.05 -22.87
C LEU A 278 10.49 -14.59 -23.17
N VAL A 279 9.64 -13.94 -23.96
CA VAL A 279 9.73 -12.50 -24.28
C VAL A 279 8.35 -11.87 -24.18
N LEU A 280 8.31 -10.69 -23.57
CA LEU A 280 7.12 -9.86 -23.55
C LEU A 280 7.07 -8.98 -24.79
N GLN A 281 6.09 -9.21 -25.66
CA GLN A 281 5.81 -8.34 -26.79
C GLN A 281 4.68 -7.38 -26.43
N VAL A 282 4.93 -6.08 -26.65
CA VAL A 282 3.95 -5.02 -26.42
C VAL A 282 3.63 -4.34 -27.74
N LEU A 283 2.34 -4.30 -28.10
CA LEU A 283 1.83 -3.70 -29.33
C LEU A 283 0.90 -2.54 -28.99
N LYS A 284 0.85 -1.51 -29.85
CA LYS A 284 0.00 -0.33 -29.67
C LYS A 284 -0.80 -0.07 -30.95
N GLU A 285 -2.12 -0.05 -30.84
CA GLU A 285 -3.06 -0.05 -31.98
C GLU A 285 -2.97 1.20 -32.89
N ASN A 286 -2.48 2.33 -32.38
CA ASN A 286 -2.49 3.62 -33.10
C ASN A 286 -1.10 4.14 -33.51
N THR A 287 -0.17 3.25 -33.88
CA THR A 287 1.18 3.67 -34.31
C THR A 287 1.35 3.56 -35.83
N GLU A 288 0.54 4.31 -36.58
CA GLU A 288 0.96 4.77 -37.90
C GLU A 288 1.82 6.03 -37.65
N GLU A 289 3.10 6.01 -38.06
CA GLU A 289 4.09 7.10 -37.91
C GLU A 289 4.75 7.30 -36.52
N GLN A 290 5.58 6.34 -36.08
CA GLN A 290 6.89 6.70 -35.52
C GLN A 290 7.96 5.80 -36.13
N GLU A 291 8.81 6.44 -36.93
CA GLU A 291 9.80 5.86 -37.82
C GLU A 291 10.80 4.95 -37.11
N ASN A 292 11.27 3.98 -37.89
CA ASN A 292 12.49 3.22 -37.70
C ASN A 292 13.65 4.10 -37.20
N GLY A 293 13.91 4.06 -35.90
CA GLY A 293 15.13 4.57 -35.30
C GLY A 293 15.51 3.67 -34.14
N GLU A 294 16.70 3.08 -34.20
CA GLU A 294 17.37 2.53 -33.02
C GLU A 294 17.52 3.68 -31.99
N HIS A 295 16.54 3.81 -31.11
CA HIS A 295 16.54 4.86 -30.11
C HIS A 295 16.91 4.28 -28.76
N ILE A 296 18.15 4.57 -28.35
CA ILE A 296 18.65 4.33 -27.00
C ILE A 296 17.71 5.02 -26.02
N VAL A 297 16.95 4.23 -25.25
CA VAL A 297 16.19 4.74 -24.10
C VAL A 297 17.21 5.28 -23.10
N VAL A 298 17.46 6.59 -23.12
CA VAL A 298 18.28 7.24 -22.11
C VAL A 298 17.51 7.12 -20.79
N LYS A 299 17.94 6.19 -19.93
CA LYS A 299 17.34 6.02 -18.60
C LYS A 299 17.49 7.32 -17.83
N PRO A 300 16.40 7.86 -17.26
CA PRO A 300 16.47 9.06 -16.43
C PRO A 300 17.49 8.86 -15.30
N ALA A 301 18.32 9.86 -15.02
CA ALA A 301 19.29 9.84 -13.91
C ALA A 301 18.62 9.70 -12.51
N CYS A 302 17.29 9.76 -12.49
CA CYS A 302 16.43 9.88 -11.34
C CYS A 302 15.80 8.54 -10.92
N LEU A 303 16.27 7.38 -11.41
CA LEU A 303 15.70 6.06 -11.11
C LEU A 303 16.44 5.34 -9.98
N PRO A 304 15.78 4.42 -9.24
CA PRO A 304 16.46 3.60 -8.25
C PRO A 304 17.49 2.70 -8.92
N LYS A 305 18.58 2.39 -8.19
CA LYS A 305 19.65 1.55 -8.73
C LYS A 305 19.16 0.13 -8.96
N ASN A 306 19.28 -0.33 -10.21
CA ASN A 306 19.10 -1.73 -10.59
C ASN A 306 20.44 -2.44 -10.48
N LEU A 307 20.62 -3.23 -9.42
CA LEU A 307 21.90 -3.91 -9.17
C LEU A 307 22.12 -5.06 -10.17
N PRO A 308 23.31 -5.17 -10.79
CA PRO A 308 23.62 -6.25 -11.71
C PRO A 308 23.76 -7.59 -10.97
N LEU A 309 23.58 -8.69 -11.70
CA LEU A 309 23.90 -10.03 -11.20
C LEU A 309 25.42 -10.26 -11.25
N ASP A 310 26.02 -10.49 -10.09
CA ASP A 310 27.42 -10.88 -9.96
C ASP A 310 27.56 -12.42 -9.87
N ASP A 311 27.29 -13.11 -10.98
CA ASP A 311 27.47 -14.57 -11.10
C ASP A 311 28.29 -14.90 -12.36
N ASP A 312 29.25 -15.81 -12.22
CA ASP A 312 30.18 -16.20 -13.29
C ASP A 312 29.56 -17.08 -14.38
N THR A 313 28.36 -17.62 -14.14
CA THR A 313 27.71 -18.60 -15.02
C THR A 313 26.43 -18.05 -15.64
N VAL A 314 25.56 -17.42 -14.86
CA VAL A 314 24.24 -16.93 -15.27
C VAL A 314 24.38 -15.49 -15.74
N LEU A 315 23.73 -15.18 -16.86
CA LEU A 315 23.69 -13.82 -17.40
C LEU A 315 22.74 -12.94 -16.59
N ASN A 316 23.06 -11.65 -16.49
CA ASN A 316 22.21 -10.66 -15.82
C ASN A 316 20.82 -10.55 -16.48
N GLU A 317 20.81 -10.59 -17.81
CA GLU A 317 19.63 -10.58 -18.68
C GLU A 317 19.78 -11.68 -19.74
N VAL A 318 18.66 -12.12 -20.30
CA VAL A 318 18.67 -13.10 -21.40
C VAL A 318 19.32 -12.45 -22.63
N LYS A 319 20.31 -13.13 -23.21
CA LYS A 319 20.90 -12.70 -24.48
C LYS A 319 20.18 -13.41 -25.62
N PHE A 320 19.40 -12.67 -26.40
CA PHE A 320 18.68 -13.22 -27.55
C PHE A 320 19.61 -13.39 -28.75
N ALA A 321 19.26 -14.34 -29.62
CA ALA A 321 19.97 -14.55 -30.89
C ALA A 321 19.61 -13.46 -31.92
N ASP A 322 18.39 -12.95 -31.82
CA ASP A 322 17.85 -11.85 -32.61
C ASP A 322 17.41 -10.73 -31.67
N ASP A 323 18.11 -9.60 -31.71
CA ASP A 323 17.80 -8.44 -30.87
C ASP A 323 16.54 -7.70 -31.35
N SER A 324 16.03 -7.98 -32.56
CA SER A 324 14.78 -7.37 -33.06
C SER A 324 13.57 -7.71 -32.19
N VAL A 325 13.64 -8.81 -31.45
CA VAL A 325 12.58 -9.24 -30.51
C VAL A 325 12.50 -8.31 -29.29
N LEU A 326 13.54 -7.51 -29.02
CA LEU A 326 13.55 -6.52 -27.94
C LEU A 326 12.97 -5.16 -28.35
N VAL A 327 12.67 -4.96 -29.64
CA VAL A 327 12.08 -3.71 -30.13
C VAL A 327 10.67 -3.56 -29.59
N SER A 328 10.42 -2.44 -28.90
CA SER A 328 9.13 -2.12 -28.31
C SER A 328 8.71 -0.68 -28.63
N PRO A 329 7.40 -0.39 -28.67
CA PRO A 329 6.91 0.96 -28.88
C PRO A 329 7.27 1.87 -27.69
N ARG A 330 7.34 3.19 -27.92
CA ARG A 330 7.56 4.14 -26.84
C ARG A 330 6.36 4.16 -25.89
N LEU A 331 6.60 3.75 -24.64
CA LEU A 331 5.58 3.69 -23.60
C LEU A 331 5.59 4.95 -22.71
N SER A 332 4.40 5.48 -22.43
CA SER A 332 4.24 6.51 -21.39
C SER A 332 4.41 5.90 -19.99
N SER A 333 4.66 6.72 -18.97
CA SER A 333 4.74 6.23 -17.57
C SER A 333 3.42 5.58 -17.11
N ILE A 334 2.28 6.09 -17.58
CA ILE A 334 0.94 5.55 -17.25
C ILE A 334 0.73 4.18 -17.92
N GLU A 335 1.20 4.03 -19.16
CA GLU A 335 1.18 2.76 -19.87
C GLU A 335 2.09 1.71 -19.21
N GLN A 336 3.25 2.12 -18.67
CA GLN A 336 4.12 1.24 -17.89
C GLN A 336 3.45 0.76 -16.60
N VAL A 337 2.71 1.65 -15.92
CA VAL A 337 1.92 1.32 -14.73
C VAL A 337 0.79 0.35 -15.06
N LEU A 338 0.12 0.51 -16.20
CA LEU A 338 -0.86 -0.45 -16.68
C LEU A 338 -0.25 -1.84 -16.92
N ILE A 339 0.94 -1.93 -17.53
CA ILE A 339 1.63 -3.22 -17.73
C ILE A 339 1.97 -3.87 -16.38
N LEU A 340 2.39 -3.08 -15.38
CA LEU A 340 2.60 -3.55 -14.01
C LEU A 340 1.29 -4.09 -13.39
N GLY A 341 0.17 -3.39 -13.58
CA GLY A 341 -1.16 -3.82 -13.13
C GLY A 341 -1.64 -5.12 -13.80
N LEU A 342 -1.48 -5.24 -15.12
CA LEU A 342 -1.79 -6.46 -15.88
C LEU A 342 -0.94 -7.65 -15.42
N MET A 343 0.36 -7.43 -15.16
CA MET A 343 1.25 -8.44 -14.60
C MET A 343 0.78 -8.90 -13.22
N GLU A 344 0.39 -7.98 -12.33
CA GLU A 344 -0.08 -8.31 -10.99
C GLU A 344 -1.42 -9.07 -11.03
N SER A 345 -2.33 -8.68 -11.92
CA SER A 345 -3.59 -9.41 -12.17
C SER A 345 -3.32 -10.83 -12.70
N TYR A 346 -2.38 -10.98 -13.64
CA TYR A 346 -1.94 -12.27 -14.16
C TYR A 346 -1.35 -13.16 -13.07
N ARG A 347 -0.49 -12.60 -12.21
CA ARG A 347 0.15 -13.30 -11.10
C ARG A 347 -0.85 -13.74 -10.03
N ARG A 348 -1.88 -12.95 -9.75
CA ARG A 348 -2.87 -13.24 -8.69
C ARG A 348 -3.97 -14.18 -9.12
N SER A 349 -4.29 -14.24 -10.42
CA SER A 349 -5.31 -15.14 -10.97
C SER A 349 -4.80 -16.56 -11.25
N ARG A 350 -3.57 -16.88 -10.84
CA ARG A 350 -2.91 -18.16 -11.10
C ARG A 350 -2.26 -18.69 -9.84
N ALA A 351 -2.16 -20.01 -9.77
CA ALA A 351 -1.38 -20.68 -8.75
C ALA A 351 0.10 -20.25 -8.80
N GLN A 352 0.72 -20.17 -7.63
CA GLN A 352 2.15 -19.90 -7.50
C GLN A 352 2.93 -21.13 -7.94
N GLU A 353 3.31 -21.13 -9.22
CA GLU A 353 4.13 -22.17 -9.84
C GLU A 353 5.37 -21.52 -10.45
N ARG A 354 6.44 -22.32 -10.56
CA ARG A 354 7.71 -21.86 -11.14
C ARG A 354 7.56 -21.32 -12.57
N LEU A 355 6.60 -21.83 -13.34
CA LEU A 355 6.30 -21.31 -14.68
C LEU A 355 5.74 -19.88 -14.60
N THR A 356 4.74 -19.67 -13.75
CA THR A 356 4.17 -18.34 -13.48
C THR A 356 5.25 -17.35 -13.05
N ASP A 357 6.21 -17.79 -12.21
CA ASP A 357 7.32 -16.94 -11.77
C ASP A 357 8.23 -16.51 -12.94
N GLU A 358 8.57 -17.42 -13.86
CA GLU A 358 9.37 -17.07 -15.06
C GLU A 358 8.58 -16.16 -16.02
N GLU A 359 7.27 -16.35 -16.15
CA GLU A 359 6.40 -15.45 -16.92
C GLU A 359 6.39 -14.05 -16.32
N VAL A 360 6.19 -13.92 -15.01
CA VAL A 360 6.21 -12.64 -14.28
C VAL A 360 7.60 -11.98 -14.34
N LEU A 361 8.68 -12.76 -14.23
CA LEU A 361 10.05 -12.25 -14.43
C LEU A 361 10.27 -11.66 -15.83
N THR A 362 9.56 -12.18 -16.84
CA THR A 362 9.60 -11.63 -18.21
C THR A 362 8.97 -10.24 -18.27
N TYR A 363 7.82 -10.02 -17.60
CA TYR A 363 7.23 -8.69 -17.44
C TYR A 363 8.16 -7.72 -16.71
N ILE A 364 8.75 -8.17 -15.60
CA ILE A 364 9.67 -7.37 -14.80
C ILE A 364 10.89 -6.97 -15.62
N SER A 365 11.49 -7.90 -16.37
CA SER A 365 12.65 -7.61 -17.22
C SER A 365 12.32 -6.55 -18.26
N PHE A 366 11.15 -6.68 -18.90
CA PHE A 366 10.65 -5.68 -19.86
C PHE A 366 10.45 -4.31 -19.21
N LEU A 367 9.85 -4.24 -18.02
CA LEU A 367 9.64 -2.97 -17.32
C LEU A 367 10.99 -2.34 -16.93
N LEU A 368 11.94 -3.11 -16.40
CA LEU A 368 13.26 -2.57 -15.97
C LEU A 368 14.13 -2.07 -17.14
N SER A 369 13.92 -2.55 -18.35
CA SER A 369 14.61 -2.06 -19.55
C SER A 369 13.99 -0.76 -20.09
N HIS A 370 12.67 -0.58 -19.97
CA HIS A 370 11.93 0.54 -20.57
C HIS A 370 11.47 1.63 -19.58
N THR A 371 11.54 1.35 -18.27
CA THR A 371 10.97 2.22 -17.24
C THR A 371 11.58 3.61 -17.23
N ASN A 372 10.72 4.62 -17.08
CA ASN A 372 11.10 6.02 -16.87
C ASN A 372 10.48 6.61 -15.59
N ASN A 373 9.79 5.77 -14.80
CA ASN A 373 9.13 6.17 -13.56
C ASN A 373 9.77 5.49 -12.35
N TRP A 374 9.89 6.25 -11.25
CA TRP A 374 10.46 5.77 -9.99
C TRP A 374 9.70 4.56 -9.44
N ASN A 375 8.39 4.69 -9.27
CA ASN A 375 7.53 3.70 -8.62
C ASN A 375 7.40 2.41 -9.41
N VAL A 376 7.30 2.50 -10.75
CA VAL A 376 7.36 1.30 -11.62
C VAL A 376 8.65 0.53 -11.40
N SER A 377 9.77 1.25 -11.32
CA SER A 377 11.10 0.65 -11.08
C SER A 377 11.18 0.02 -9.68
N VAL A 378 10.74 0.73 -8.63
CA VAL A 378 10.72 0.21 -7.25
C VAL A 378 9.87 -1.06 -7.15
N CYS A 379 8.66 -1.06 -7.71
CA CYS A 379 7.77 -2.23 -7.70
C CYS A 379 8.39 -3.41 -8.45
N ALA A 380 8.94 -3.18 -9.65
CA ALA A 380 9.58 -4.23 -10.45
C ALA A 380 10.83 -4.80 -9.73
N LEU A 381 11.69 -3.96 -9.14
CA LEU A 381 12.88 -4.40 -8.40
C LEU A 381 12.52 -5.17 -7.13
N ASN A 382 11.51 -4.70 -6.39
CA ASN A 382 11.02 -5.38 -5.19
C ASN A 382 10.47 -6.76 -5.56
N LEU A 383 9.56 -6.84 -6.54
CA LEU A 383 8.98 -8.13 -6.96
C LEU A 383 10.03 -9.08 -7.54
N ARG A 384 11.00 -8.58 -8.32
CA ARG A 384 12.12 -9.39 -8.81
C ARG A 384 12.87 -10.06 -7.66
N SER A 385 13.20 -9.28 -6.63
CA SER A 385 13.90 -9.77 -5.46
C SER A 385 13.07 -10.86 -4.76
N LYS A 386 11.75 -10.67 -4.64
CA LYS A 386 10.85 -11.68 -4.09
C LYS A 386 10.87 -13.00 -4.85
N LEU A 387 10.90 -12.96 -6.19
CA LEU A 387 10.89 -14.16 -7.04
C LEU A 387 12.27 -14.84 -7.11
N GLU A 388 13.35 -14.07 -6.93
CA GLU A 388 14.72 -14.59 -7.00
C GLU A 388 15.25 -15.14 -5.68
N ARG A 389 14.52 -14.94 -4.57
CA ARG A 389 14.95 -15.29 -3.21
C ARG A 389 15.30 -16.76 -3.01
N GLU A 390 14.70 -17.67 -3.76
CA GLU A 390 14.94 -19.12 -3.64
C GLU A 390 16.05 -19.61 -4.57
N ASN A 391 16.47 -18.79 -5.54
CA ASN A 391 17.49 -19.16 -6.50
C ASN A 391 18.89 -18.88 -5.93
N ARG A 392 19.63 -19.95 -5.65
CA ARG A 392 21.00 -19.89 -5.10
C ARG A 392 21.96 -18.95 -5.83
N ARG A 393 21.80 -18.76 -7.14
CA ARG A 393 22.67 -17.90 -7.96
C ARG A 393 22.22 -16.43 -7.98
N ARG A 394 20.99 -16.14 -7.57
CA ARG A 394 20.40 -14.78 -7.63
C ARG A 394 20.01 -14.24 -6.26
N VAL A 395 20.07 -15.08 -5.22
CA VAL A 395 19.67 -14.73 -3.84
C VAL A 395 20.48 -13.56 -3.28
N GLU A 396 21.76 -13.47 -3.61
CA GLU A 396 22.62 -12.36 -3.18
C GLU A 396 22.18 -11.03 -3.81
N ARG A 397 21.95 -11.02 -5.14
CA ARG A 397 21.37 -9.84 -5.82
C ARG A 397 20.04 -9.44 -5.21
N SER A 398 19.16 -10.41 -4.92
CA SER A 398 17.88 -10.15 -4.26
C SER A 398 18.06 -9.45 -2.92
N MET A 399 18.96 -9.96 -2.06
CA MET A 399 19.25 -9.36 -0.76
C MET A 399 19.78 -7.93 -0.90
N MET A 400 20.83 -7.73 -1.70
CA MET A 400 21.43 -6.42 -1.92
C MET A 400 20.44 -5.42 -2.53
N GLN A 401 19.56 -5.89 -3.43
CA GLN A 401 18.56 -5.03 -4.06
C GLN A 401 17.52 -4.55 -3.04
N LEU A 402 17.05 -5.42 -2.15
CA LEU A 402 16.15 -5.03 -1.06
C LEU A 402 16.84 -4.05 -0.09
N GLU A 403 18.10 -4.29 0.26
CA GLU A 403 18.89 -3.37 1.09
C GLU A 403 19.02 -1.98 0.46
N GLU A 404 19.32 -1.88 -0.83
CA GLU A 404 19.43 -0.60 -1.53
C GLU A 404 18.08 0.13 -1.60
N LEU A 405 16.97 -0.59 -1.81
CA LEU A 405 15.62 0.00 -1.79
C LEU A 405 15.28 0.57 -0.41
N VAL A 406 15.53 -0.19 0.65
CA VAL A 406 15.32 0.25 2.05
C VAL A 406 16.19 1.46 2.36
N LYS A 407 17.48 1.39 2.02
CA LYS A 407 18.42 2.49 2.23
C LYS A 407 17.98 3.76 1.53
N THR A 408 17.57 3.67 0.27
CA THR A 408 17.15 4.81 -0.53
C THR A 408 15.90 5.50 0.02
N ALA A 409 14.96 4.73 0.57
CA ALA A 409 13.75 5.29 1.17
C ALA A 409 13.99 5.90 2.57
N LEU A 410 14.94 5.35 3.34
CA LEU A 410 15.19 5.79 4.73
C LEU A 410 16.27 6.87 4.87
N THR A 411 17.08 7.10 3.84
CA THR A 411 18.18 8.10 3.87
C THR A 411 17.60 9.52 3.84
N PRO A 412 17.84 10.35 4.89
CA PRO A 412 17.50 11.77 4.86
C PRO A 412 18.25 12.51 3.76
N ASP A 413 17.63 13.53 3.16
CA ASP A 413 18.18 14.34 2.08
C ASP A 413 18.66 13.54 0.85
N GLY A 414 18.13 12.32 0.68
CA GLY A 414 18.50 11.44 -0.42
C GLY A 414 17.98 11.97 -1.76
N SER A 415 18.87 12.04 -2.75
CA SER A 415 18.49 12.29 -4.15
C SER A 415 17.90 11.03 -4.80
N PRO A 416 16.88 11.13 -5.66
CA PRO A 416 16.17 12.35 -6.06
C PRO A 416 15.11 12.80 -5.05
N ASP A 417 14.63 14.03 -5.19
CA ASP A 417 13.61 14.63 -4.33
C ASP A 417 12.21 13.97 -4.49
N ILE A 418 11.32 14.20 -3.53
CA ILE A 418 9.97 13.63 -3.49
C ILE A 418 9.14 13.95 -4.75
N SER A 419 9.33 15.13 -5.33
CA SER A 419 8.71 15.57 -6.59
C SER A 419 8.95 14.59 -7.76
N CYS A 420 10.05 13.84 -7.72
CA CYS A 420 10.35 12.80 -8.71
C CYS A 420 9.89 11.40 -8.30
N ARG A 421 9.75 11.14 -6.99
CA ARG A 421 9.41 9.81 -6.45
C ARG A 421 7.91 9.57 -6.35
N ILE A 422 7.13 10.60 -6.07
CA ILE A 422 5.68 10.48 -5.82
C ILE A 422 4.79 10.21 -7.05
N PRO A 423 5.12 10.65 -8.27
CA PRO A 423 4.18 10.53 -9.37
C PRO A 423 3.81 9.07 -9.66
N LEU A 424 2.51 8.81 -9.83
CA LEU A 424 1.90 7.48 -10.02
C LEU A 424 2.06 6.51 -8.83
N PHE A 425 2.39 6.98 -7.63
CA PHE A 425 2.52 6.15 -6.42
C PHE A 425 1.32 5.23 -6.20
N TYR A 426 0.11 5.79 -6.16
CA TYR A 426 -1.12 5.05 -5.89
C TYR A 426 -1.40 4.00 -6.97
N ALA A 427 -1.20 4.36 -8.24
CA ALA A 427 -1.42 3.46 -9.37
C ALA A 427 -0.38 2.33 -9.45
N CYS A 428 0.81 2.49 -8.86
CA CYS A 428 1.81 1.41 -8.78
C CYS A 428 1.59 0.42 -7.63
N ASN A 429 0.73 0.75 -6.66
CA ASN A 429 0.54 0.00 -5.41
C ASN A 429 1.86 -0.35 -4.71
N VAL A 430 2.70 0.68 -4.47
CA VAL A 430 4.03 0.51 -3.89
C VAL A 430 3.92 -0.03 -2.46
N ALA A 431 4.76 -1.02 -2.13
CA ALA A 431 4.80 -1.58 -0.78
C ALA A 431 5.42 -0.59 0.23
N PRO A 432 4.90 -0.52 1.47
CA PRO A 432 5.52 0.29 2.52
C PRO A 432 6.94 -0.16 2.85
N VAL A 433 7.79 0.76 3.33
CA VAL A 433 9.21 0.45 3.60
C VAL A 433 9.36 -0.67 4.62
N TRP A 434 8.55 -0.72 5.68
CA TRP A 434 8.60 -1.81 6.66
C TRP A 434 8.26 -3.17 6.06
N THR A 435 7.43 -3.22 5.02
CA THR A 435 7.15 -4.46 4.30
C THR A 435 8.39 -4.94 3.54
N VAL A 436 9.10 -4.02 2.87
CA VAL A 436 10.37 -4.32 2.19
C VAL A 436 11.44 -4.76 3.19
N GLN A 437 11.51 -4.11 4.37
CA GLN A 437 12.41 -4.50 5.46
C GLN A 437 12.07 -5.89 6.02
N ARG A 438 10.78 -6.22 6.17
CA ARG A 438 10.33 -7.56 6.57
C ARG A 438 10.71 -8.61 5.53
N ASP A 439 10.56 -8.31 4.25
CA ASP A 439 10.98 -9.20 3.14
C ASP A 439 12.50 -9.43 3.16
N LEU A 440 13.30 -8.38 3.41
CA LEU A 440 14.75 -8.49 3.60
C LEU A 440 15.10 -9.36 4.81
N ALA A 441 14.45 -9.13 5.96
CA ALA A 441 14.69 -9.92 7.17
C ALA A 441 14.29 -11.39 6.99
N SER A 442 13.19 -11.65 6.28
CA SER A 442 12.77 -13.01 5.90
C SER A 442 13.81 -13.71 5.01
N LEU A 443 14.43 -12.96 4.10
CA LEU A 443 15.51 -13.46 3.26
C LEU A 443 16.80 -13.72 4.05
N LEU A 444 17.17 -12.83 4.97
CA LEU A 444 18.28 -13.07 5.90
C LEU A 444 18.03 -14.33 6.74
N LEU A 445 16.79 -14.55 7.17
CA LEU A 445 16.40 -15.74 7.91
C LEU A 445 16.53 -17.02 7.08
N SER A 446 16.15 -17.00 5.78
CA SER A 446 16.31 -18.17 4.89
C SER A 446 17.78 -18.47 4.56
N LEU A 447 18.63 -17.44 4.55
CA LEU A 447 20.08 -17.58 4.42
C LEU A 447 20.78 -18.05 5.71
N GLY A 448 20.05 -18.20 6.82
CA GLY A 448 20.59 -18.60 8.12
C GLY A 448 21.18 -17.45 8.94
N CYS A 449 21.09 -16.21 8.47
CA CYS A 449 21.49 -14.99 9.20
C CYS A 449 20.42 -14.59 10.24
N THR A 450 20.07 -15.51 11.13
CA THR A 450 18.98 -15.36 12.11
C THR A 450 19.17 -14.17 13.05
N GLY A 451 20.41 -13.83 13.42
CA GLY A 451 20.71 -12.69 14.29
C GLY A 451 20.35 -11.35 13.64
N SER A 452 20.87 -11.10 12.42
CA SER A 452 20.57 -9.90 11.67
C SER A 452 19.08 -9.79 11.31
N ALA A 453 18.42 -10.91 11.00
CA ALA A 453 16.97 -10.94 10.78
C ALA A 453 16.20 -10.51 12.04
N LEU A 454 16.58 -11.05 13.20
CA LEU A 454 15.98 -10.70 14.50
C LEU A 454 16.13 -9.21 14.82
N ASP A 455 17.32 -8.63 14.60
CA ASP A 455 17.55 -7.19 14.84
C ASP A 455 16.59 -6.30 14.01
N VAL A 456 16.33 -6.68 12.75
CA VAL A 456 15.37 -5.96 11.91
C VAL A 456 13.94 -6.15 12.42
N PHE A 457 13.53 -7.37 12.76
CA PHE A 457 12.17 -7.64 13.25
C PHE A 457 11.89 -6.95 14.60
N GLU A 458 12.86 -6.93 15.52
CA GLU A 458 12.74 -6.22 16.81
C GLU A 458 12.63 -4.71 16.61
N LYS A 459 13.44 -4.12 15.71
CA LYS A 459 13.37 -2.69 15.38
C LYS A 459 11.99 -2.30 14.82
N LEU A 460 11.38 -3.18 14.04
CA LEU A 460 10.04 -2.97 13.46
C LEU A 460 8.90 -3.38 14.39
N GLU A 461 9.20 -3.97 15.55
CA GLU A 461 8.22 -4.56 16.47
C GLU A 461 7.27 -5.56 15.79
N LEU A 462 7.80 -6.35 14.85
CA LEU A 462 7.07 -7.43 14.20
C LEU A 462 7.13 -8.68 15.07
N TRP A 463 6.36 -8.67 16.16
CA TRP A 463 6.46 -9.67 17.23
C TRP A 463 6.20 -11.12 16.78
N ASP A 464 5.32 -11.35 15.80
CA ASP A 464 5.12 -12.67 15.19
C ASP A 464 6.44 -13.25 14.64
N ASP A 465 7.18 -12.43 13.88
CA ASP A 465 8.46 -12.80 13.28
C ASP A 465 9.59 -12.91 14.32
N VAL A 466 9.58 -12.02 15.34
CA VAL A 466 10.52 -12.08 16.49
C VAL A 466 10.36 -13.39 17.25
N ILE A 467 9.12 -13.78 17.57
CA ILE A 467 8.81 -15.04 18.26
C ILE A 467 9.27 -16.23 17.43
N ALA A 468 8.96 -16.23 16.12
CA ALA A 468 9.41 -17.29 15.22
C ALA A 468 10.94 -17.41 15.18
N CYS A 469 11.67 -16.28 15.19
CA CYS A 469 13.13 -16.27 15.25
C CYS A 469 13.66 -16.85 16.56
N TYR A 470 13.12 -16.44 17.72
CA TYR A 470 13.53 -16.98 19.01
C TYR A 470 13.22 -18.47 19.16
N GLN A 471 12.09 -18.94 18.61
CA GLN A 471 11.75 -20.36 18.57
C GLN A 471 12.74 -21.16 17.72
N LYS A 472 13.11 -20.66 16.52
CA LYS A 472 14.14 -21.27 15.68
C LYS A 472 15.52 -21.32 16.36
N LEU A 473 15.83 -20.32 17.19
CA LEU A 473 17.06 -20.27 18.00
C LEU A 473 17.00 -21.16 19.25
N GLY A 474 15.87 -21.81 19.55
CA GLY A 474 15.67 -22.59 20.78
C GLY A 474 15.57 -21.75 22.05
N LYS A 475 15.36 -20.43 21.95
CA LYS A 475 15.34 -19.47 23.07
C LYS A 475 13.93 -19.02 23.43
N ARG A 476 13.02 -19.96 23.70
CA ARG A 476 11.60 -19.66 23.99
C ARG A 476 11.40 -18.77 25.22
N GLU A 477 12.19 -18.99 26.27
CA GLU A 477 12.14 -18.19 27.50
C GLU A 477 12.47 -16.71 27.25
N LYS A 478 13.40 -16.43 26.32
CA LYS A 478 13.71 -15.06 25.92
C LYS A 478 12.59 -14.41 25.13
N ALA A 479 11.92 -15.17 24.26
CA ALA A 479 10.74 -14.67 23.57
C ALA A 479 9.67 -14.23 24.57
N GLU A 480 9.42 -15.05 25.60
CA GLU A 480 8.47 -14.72 26.66
C GLU A 480 8.91 -13.49 27.47
N SER A 481 10.19 -13.42 27.87
CA SER A 481 10.69 -12.29 28.66
C SER A 481 10.56 -10.97 27.92
N VAL A 482 10.93 -10.95 26.63
CA VAL A 482 10.84 -9.74 25.79
C VAL A 482 9.40 -9.26 25.68
N ILE A 483 8.43 -10.15 25.44
CA ILE A 483 7.02 -9.75 25.36
C ILE A 483 6.50 -9.26 26.72
N ARG A 484 6.88 -9.89 27.84
CA ARG A 484 6.51 -9.43 29.18
C ARG A 484 7.10 -8.06 29.53
N GLU A 485 8.33 -7.78 29.09
CA GLU A 485 8.95 -6.46 29.23
C GLU A 485 8.17 -5.39 28.48
N GLN A 486 7.72 -5.67 27.25
CA GLN A 486 6.90 -4.73 26.48
C GLN A 486 5.50 -4.52 27.09
N LEU A 487 4.89 -5.60 27.60
CA LEU A 487 3.61 -5.52 28.32
C LEU A 487 3.72 -4.65 29.58
N ALA A 488 4.88 -4.63 30.25
CA ALA A 488 5.11 -3.77 31.41
C ALA A 488 5.18 -2.28 31.05
N VAL A 489 5.55 -1.95 29.82
CA VAL A 489 5.56 -0.56 29.31
C VAL A 489 4.15 -0.11 28.97
N LYS A 490 3.43 -0.87 28.15
CA LYS A 490 2.02 -0.61 27.79
C LYS A 490 1.32 -1.94 27.51
N GLU A 491 0.31 -2.25 28.31
CA GLU A 491 -0.55 -3.41 28.07
C GLU A 491 -1.40 -3.14 26.81
N THR A 492 -1.27 -3.98 25.79
CA THR A 492 -2.09 -3.90 24.58
C THR A 492 -2.68 -5.28 24.26
N PRO A 493 -3.91 -5.35 23.69
CA PRO A 493 -4.53 -6.63 23.35
C PRO A 493 -3.65 -7.52 22.46
N ASN A 494 -2.94 -6.93 21.50
CA ASN A 494 -2.07 -7.71 20.61
C ASN A 494 -0.82 -8.25 21.32
N LEU A 495 -0.17 -7.46 22.19
CA LEU A 495 0.96 -7.96 22.99
C LEU A 495 0.55 -9.13 23.89
N LEU A 496 -0.66 -9.09 24.45
CA LEU A 496 -1.22 -10.21 25.21
C LEU A 496 -1.48 -11.43 24.34
N CYS A 497 -1.95 -11.24 23.10
CA CYS A 497 -2.08 -12.35 22.14
C CYS A 497 -0.71 -12.96 21.81
N TYR A 498 0.32 -12.15 21.57
CA TYR A 498 1.69 -12.65 21.34
C TYR A 498 2.23 -13.44 22.55
N LEU A 499 1.92 -13.01 23.78
CA LEU A 499 2.27 -13.78 24.97
C LEU A 499 1.56 -15.14 24.98
N GLY A 500 0.28 -15.18 24.57
CA GLY A 500 -0.47 -16.40 24.36
C GLY A 500 0.16 -17.30 23.27
N ASP A 501 0.66 -16.73 22.17
CA ASP A 501 1.29 -17.46 21.07
C ASP A 501 2.60 -18.15 21.54
N VAL A 502 3.36 -17.47 22.42
CA VAL A 502 4.58 -18.01 23.03
C VAL A 502 4.28 -19.05 24.10
N THR A 503 3.32 -18.80 24.99
CA THR A 503 3.04 -19.65 26.16
C THR A 503 2.09 -20.83 25.84
N ARG A 504 1.26 -20.69 24.80
CA ARG A 504 0.15 -21.58 24.44
C ARG A 504 -0.90 -21.73 25.56
N GLN A 505 -1.09 -20.68 26.36
CA GLN A 505 -2.10 -20.63 27.43
C GLN A 505 -3.31 -19.79 27.00
N LEU A 506 -4.47 -20.06 27.58
CA LEU A 506 -5.72 -19.32 27.29
C LEU A 506 -5.83 -17.98 28.03
N GLU A 507 -5.26 -17.88 29.23
CA GLU A 507 -5.34 -16.69 30.10
C GLU A 507 -4.94 -15.37 29.40
N PRO A 508 -3.81 -15.30 28.65
CA PRO A 508 -3.43 -14.05 27.98
C PRO A 508 -4.44 -13.59 26.94
N TYR A 509 -5.08 -14.51 26.22
CA TYR A 509 -6.09 -14.17 25.22
C TYR A 509 -7.40 -13.69 25.85
N GLN A 510 -7.81 -14.28 26.98
CA GLN A 510 -8.97 -13.83 27.74
C GLN A 510 -8.75 -12.40 28.25
N ARG A 511 -7.56 -12.13 28.81
CA ARG A 511 -7.17 -10.78 29.22
C ARG A 511 -7.18 -9.80 28.04
N ALA A 512 -6.67 -10.20 26.88
CA ALA A 512 -6.70 -9.38 25.66
C ALA A 512 -8.12 -9.04 25.22
N TRP A 513 -9.01 -10.04 25.29
CA TRP A 513 -10.42 -9.90 24.96
C TRP A 513 -11.12 -8.89 25.87
N GLU A 514 -10.94 -9.02 27.19
CA GLU A 514 -11.49 -8.09 28.19
C GLU A 514 -10.92 -6.67 28.03
N LEU A 515 -9.60 -6.54 27.87
CA LEU A 515 -8.93 -5.25 27.70
C LEU A 515 -9.43 -4.49 26.46
N SER A 516 -9.74 -5.22 25.38
CA SER A 516 -10.27 -4.65 24.15
C SER A 516 -11.75 -4.25 24.21
N GLY A 517 -12.44 -4.50 25.33
CA GLY A 517 -13.89 -4.33 25.43
C GLY A 517 -14.64 -5.24 24.46
N HIS A 518 -14.15 -6.47 24.27
CA HIS A 518 -14.73 -7.47 23.37
C HIS A 518 -14.72 -7.09 21.88
N ARG A 519 -13.62 -6.44 21.43
CA ARG A 519 -13.45 -6.00 20.04
C ARG A 519 -12.27 -6.64 19.33
N ASN A 520 -11.35 -7.29 20.04
CA ASN A 520 -10.17 -7.88 19.38
C ASN A 520 -10.53 -9.22 18.72
N ALA A 521 -10.57 -9.26 17.38
CA ALA A 521 -10.87 -10.48 16.64
C ALA A 521 -9.75 -11.54 16.78
N ARG A 522 -8.49 -11.10 16.88
CA ARG A 522 -7.30 -11.96 16.98
C ARG A 522 -7.35 -12.87 18.22
N SER A 523 -7.67 -12.34 19.41
CA SER A 523 -7.71 -13.12 20.64
C SER A 523 -8.70 -14.28 20.56
N MET A 524 -9.92 -14.02 20.07
CA MET A 524 -10.96 -15.04 19.88
C MET A 524 -10.56 -16.08 18.83
N ARG A 525 -9.93 -15.66 17.73
CA ARG A 525 -9.37 -16.58 16.72
C ARG A 525 -8.31 -17.50 17.32
N CYS A 526 -7.35 -16.95 18.06
CA CYS A 526 -6.27 -17.73 18.68
C CYS A 526 -6.80 -18.71 19.74
N MET A 527 -7.75 -18.29 20.59
CA MET A 527 -8.44 -19.19 21.53
C MET A 527 -9.18 -20.31 20.80
N GLY A 528 -9.86 -20.00 19.70
CA GLY A 528 -10.54 -20.98 18.86
C GLY A 528 -9.57 -22.03 18.30
N TYR A 529 -8.38 -21.61 17.84
CA TYR A 529 -7.35 -22.54 17.36
C TYR A 529 -6.83 -23.47 18.48
N ILE A 530 -6.64 -22.97 19.70
CA ILE A 530 -6.24 -23.81 20.83
C ILE A 530 -7.33 -24.83 21.16
N HIS A 531 -8.59 -24.41 21.28
CA HIS A 531 -9.70 -25.32 21.53
C HIS A 531 -9.88 -26.35 20.43
N PHE A 532 -9.64 -25.97 19.18
CA PHE A 532 -9.67 -26.90 18.05
C PHE A 532 -8.57 -27.97 18.17
N GLN A 533 -7.36 -27.60 18.56
CA GLN A 533 -6.27 -28.54 18.81
C GLN A 533 -6.52 -29.46 20.01
N GLU A 534 -7.25 -28.99 21.02
CA GLU A 534 -7.70 -29.77 22.17
C GLU A 534 -8.96 -30.62 21.91
N GLU A 535 -9.45 -30.66 20.65
CA GLU A 535 -10.67 -31.36 20.23
C GLU A 535 -11.95 -30.86 20.94
N LYS A 536 -11.92 -29.67 21.54
CA LYS A 536 -13.09 -29.00 22.15
C LYS A 536 -13.85 -28.21 21.09
N PHE A 537 -14.42 -28.93 20.13
CA PHE A 537 -14.96 -28.33 18.91
C PHE A 537 -16.13 -27.35 19.18
N GLU A 538 -17.00 -27.59 20.16
CA GLU A 538 -18.09 -26.68 20.50
C GLU A 538 -17.58 -25.30 20.95
N GLN A 539 -16.56 -25.27 21.80
CA GLN A 539 -15.94 -24.03 22.29
C GLN A 539 -15.18 -23.32 21.17
N ALA A 540 -14.50 -24.09 20.31
CA ALA A 540 -13.82 -23.55 19.13
C ALA A 540 -14.81 -22.86 18.19
N ILE A 541 -15.99 -23.46 17.95
CA ILE A 541 -17.07 -22.88 17.12
C ILE A 541 -17.53 -21.54 17.71
N GLU A 542 -17.74 -21.44 19.02
CA GLU A 542 -18.15 -20.17 19.66
C GLU A 542 -17.08 -19.09 19.51
N CYS A 543 -15.80 -19.47 19.70
CA CYS A 543 -14.68 -18.55 19.57
C CYS A 543 -14.53 -18.03 18.14
N PHE A 544 -14.51 -18.93 17.15
CA PHE A 544 -14.42 -18.57 15.74
C PHE A 544 -15.63 -17.74 15.28
N ALA A 545 -16.86 -18.11 15.66
CA ALA A 545 -18.05 -17.34 15.31
C ALA A 545 -17.98 -15.90 15.85
N THR A 546 -17.46 -15.72 17.07
CA THR A 546 -17.29 -14.38 17.65
C THR A 546 -16.23 -13.58 16.91
N SER A 547 -15.08 -14.20 16.59
CA SER A 547 -14.02 -13.56 15.81
C SER A 547 -14.52 -13.12 14.42
N LEU A 548 -15.20 -14.03 13.71
CA LEU A 548 -15.75 -13.79 12.37
C LEU A 548 -16.88 -12.76 12.33
N LYS A 549 -17.58 -12.55 13.46
CA LYS A 549 -18.57 -11.48 13.60
C LYS A 549 -17.93 -10.09 13.66
N ILE A 550 -16.71 -10.00 14.19
CA ILE A 550 -15.95 -8.75 14.26
C ILE A 550 -15.27 -8.50 12.91
N ASN A 551 -14.55 -9.49 12.40
CA ASN A 551 -13.88 -9.40 11.10
C ASN A 551 -14.15 -10.66 10.27
N CYS A 552 -14.95 -10.50 9.21
CA CYS A 552 -15.35 -11.59 8.35
C CYS A 552 -14.35 -11.92 7.23
N LEU A 553 -13.33 -11.09 6.98
CA LEU A 553 -12.35 -11.27 5.91
C LEU A 553 -11.17 -12.18 6.33
N GLN A 554 -11.45 -13.19 7.16
CA GLN A 554 -10.46 -14.13 7.71
C GLN A 554 -10.65 -15.53 7.11
N ILE A 555 -10.17 -15.74 5.88
CA ILE A 555 -10.37 -16.99 5.11
C ILE A 555 -9.94 -18.26 5.89
N PRO A 556 -8.74 -18.33 6.51
CA PRO A 556 -8.32 -19.53 7.25
C PRO A 556 -9.22 -19.88 8.43
N VAL A 557 -9.90 -18.88 9.01
CA VAL A 557 -10.81 -19.05 10.13
C VAL A 557 -12.13 -19.63 9.67
N TRP A 558 -12.68 -19.16 8.54
CA TRP A 558 -13.89 -19.74 7.94
C TRP A 558 -13.72 -21.23 7.63
N PHE A 559 -12.58 -21.62 7.06
CA PHE A 559 -12.28 -23.02 6.78
C PHE A 559 -12.24 -23.86 8.07
N THR A 560 -11.47 -23.42 9.07
CA THR A 560 -11.32 -24.14 10.34
C THR A 560 -12.64 -24.19 11.13
N TYR A 561 -13.41 -23.11 11.10
CA TYR A 561 -14.76 -23.03 11.66
C TYR A 561 -15.69 -24.06 11.03
N GLY A 562 -15.62 -24.22 9.70
CA GLY A 562 -16.34 -25.26 8.97
C GLY A 562 -15.94 -26.67 9.42
N CYS A 563 -14.63 -26.94 9.52
CA CYS A 563 -14.12 -28.23 10.01
C CYS A 563 -14.60 -28.54 11.44
N ALA A 564 -14.55 -27.57 12.35
CA ALA A 564 -15.03 -27.73 13.72
C ALA A 564 -16.53 -28.04 13.75
N ALA A 565 -17.34 -27.33 12.94
CA ALA A 565 -18.77 -27.57 12.82
C ALA A 565 -19.08 -28.98 12.28
N MET A 566 -18.31 -29.48 11.31
CA MET A 566 -18.45 -30.83 10.79
C MET A 566 -18.15 -31.90 11.86
N ALA A 567 -17.12 -31.68 12.69
CA ALA A 567 -16.79 -32.58 13.80
C ALA A 567 -17.94 -32.66 14.83
N CYS A 568 -18.62 -31.54 15.11
CA CYS A 568 -19.81 -31.48 15.96
C CYS A 568 -21.11 -31.93 15.26
N GLN A 569 -21.08 -32.42 14.02
CA GLN A 569 -22.26 -32.76 13.21
C GLN A 569 -23.23 -31.57 12.97
N LYS A 570 -22.73 -30.33 13.07
CA LYS A 570 -23.48 -29.10 12.76
C LYS A 570 -23.35 -28.77 11.27
N PHE A 571 -23.87 -29.65 10.41
CA PHE A 571 -23.65 -29.61 8.96
C PHE A 571 -24.08 -28.29 8.30
N GLU A 572 -25.20 -27.70 8.72
CA GLU A 572 -25.66 -26.41 8.18
C GLU A 572 -24.68 -25.27 8.44
N VAL A 573 -24.08 -25.25 9.63
CA VAL A 573 -23.06 -24.26 10.01
C VAL A 573 -21.79 -24.49 9.19
N GLY A 574 -21.36 -25.75 9.07
CA GLY A 574 -20.22 -26.12 8.23
C GLY A 574 -20.41 -25.70 6.77
N ALA A 575 -21.57 -26.00 6.18
CA ALA A 575 -21.91 -25.62 4.82
C ALA A 575 -21.96 -24.10 4.62
N LYS A 576 -22.46 -23.33 5.61
CA LYS A 576 -22.40 -21.87 5.57
C LYS A 576 -20.95 -21.38 5.61
N ALA A 577 -20.12 -21.94 6.50
CA ALA A 577 -18.73 -21.54 6.65
C ALA A 577 -17.90 -21.78 5.39
N PHE A 578 -18.02 -22.97 4.78
CA PHE A 578 -17.33 -23.27 3.53
C PHE A 578 -17.83 -22.41 2.36
N ARG A 579 -19.14 -22.14 2.28
CA ARG A 579 -19.67 -21.19 1.28
C ARG A 579 -19.08 -19.79 1.45
N GLN A 580 -18.92 -19.32 2.68
CA GLN A 580 -18.30 -18.02 2.94
C GLN A 580 -16.82 -18.01 2.56
N CYS A 581 -16.08 -19.07 2.91
CA CYS A 581 -14.68 -19.27 2.52
C CYS A 581 -14.51 -19.11 1.00
N VAL A 582 -15.27 -19.87 0.22
CA VAL A 582 -15.25 -19.84 -1.25
C VAL A 582 -15.77 -18.52 -1.82
N SER A 583 -16.70 -17.83 -1.14
CA SER A 583 -17.19 -16.54 -1.61
C SER A 583 -16.21 -15.39 -1.44
N ILE A 584 -15.33 -15.47 -0.43
CA ILE A 584 -14.30 -14.47 -0.18
C ILE A 584 -13.12 -14.71 -1.09
N ASP A 585 -12.67 -15.97 -1.17
CA ASP A 585 -11.59 -16.39 -2.06
C ASP A 585 -11.98 -17.74 -2.67
N TYR A 586 -12.20 -17.74 -3.98
CA TYR A 586 -12.69 -18.91 -4.71
C TYR A 586 -11.56 -19.77 -5.27
N ASP A 587 -10.30 -19.33 -5.13
CA ASP A 587 -9.10 -20.01 -5.64
C ASP A 587 -8.41 -20.91 -4.60
#